data_AF-A0A2W5TRM5-F1
#
_entry.id   AF-A0A2W5TRM5-F1
#
_cell.length_a   1.000
_cell.length_b   1.000
_cell.length_c   1.000
_cell.angle_alpha   90.00
_cell.angle_beta   90.00
_cell.angle_gamma   90.00
#
_symmetry.space_group_name_H-M   'P 1'
#
loop_
_entity.id
_entity.type
_entity.pdbx_description
1 polymer ?
#
loop_
_entity_poly.entity_id
_entity_poly.type
_entity_poly.pdbx_seq_one_letter_code
_entity_poly.pdbx_strand_id
1 'polypeptide(L)'
;MTRLFVSLTALLALSSFAQGAAAEAPATKQKLTVMPFAALTGDVPARAGAKAVGMLTTEFKSADAFALVDAKREKAGGAAEAALETARKEVGDAKELRGKKKFRLAEEALNRGIAAYKTAIPALPEIGEVVDAYVLLSAVQFNTGRDEEGAKSLNQALAMAPDREVGLASSSPLFARVVADARKALKDGAKGTVLLESSPSNAPVLIDGLALGATPLAITAVPPGLHFWKATLPSGEAIGGVIEVTANKQATAKAASASKDPEARVLTALSQNKLDADLVAAAKETAKANEADLIVFGALSKDGKGLALDTFLFTAATGDVRRMARASFDTELLSAGMEFYNLAGELAKKGSQVGEPVRVPSSVSSTLVSTAAKTSEARYGIVPGAEIGVDGDAIEPAKDEGPRKPIEQKRRAPLRRQ
;
A
#
# COMPACT_ATOMS: atom_id res chain seq x y z
N MET A 1 -19.12 -28.69 92.00
CA MET A 1 -17.72 -29.15 92.16
C MET A 1 -17.31 -29.84 90.88
N THR A 2 -16.18 -29.41 90.34
CA THR A 2 -15.21 -30.14 89.51
C THR A 2 -15.53 -31.61 89.20
N ARG A 3 -15.54 -31.97 87.89
CA ARG A 3 -14.72 -33.02 87.23
C ARG A 3 -15.45 -33.90 86.20
N LEU A 4 -14.63 -34.27 85.20
CA LEU A 4 -14.66 -35.44 84.31
C LEU A 4 -15.79 -35.54 83.28
N PHE A 5 -15.41 -35.38 82.02
CA PHE A 5 -16.17 -35.88 80.87
C PHE A 5 -15.29 -36.81 80.04
N VAL A 6 -15.57 -38.11 80.14
CA VAL A 6 -15.35 -39.10 79.08
C VAL A 6 -16.52 -40.06 79.15
N SER A 7 -17.31 -40.18 78.08
CA SER A 7 -17.96 -41.43 77.61
C SER A 7 -18.75 -41.18 76.32
N LEU A 8 -18.17 -41.64 75.20
CA LEU A 8 -18.75 -42.54 74.20
C LEU A 8 -20.30 -42.65 74.11
N THR A 9 -20.93 -42.26 72.99
CA THR A 9 -21.68 -43.16 72.07
C THR A 9 -22.35 -42.43 70.87
N ALA A 10 -22.43 -43.18 69.76
CA ALA A 10 -23.49 -43.24 68.75
C ALA A 10 -23.56 -42.22 67.58
N LEU A 11 -23.10 -42.76 66.45
CA LEU A 11 -23.49 -42.54 65.05
C LEU A 11 -24.97 -42.14 64.83
N LEU A 12 -25.22 -41.09 64.02
CA LEU A 12 -26.19 -41.15 62.91
C LEU A 12 -26.07 -39.93 61.98
N ALA A 13 -26.18 -40.25 60.70
CA ALA A 13 -25.85 -39.44 59.54
C ALA A 13 -26.75 -38.20 59.34
N LEU A 14 -26.17 -37.15 58.76
CA LEU A 14 -26.82 -36.29 57.76
C LEU A 14 -25.71 -35.68 56.89
N SER A 15 -25.57 -36.25 55.69
CA SER A 15 -24.72 -35.74 54.62
C SER A 15 -25.36 -34.49 54.03
N SER A 16 -24.81 -33.32 54.31
CA SER A 16 -25.04 -32.12 53.51
C SER A 16 -23.83 -31.92 52.59
N PHE A 17 -23.95 -32.42 51.36
CA PHE A 17 -23.10 -32.06 50.23
C PHE A 17 -23.27 -30.56 49.96
N ALA A 18 -22.37 -29.74 50.50
CA ALA A 18 -22.13 -28.39 50.00
C ALA A 18 -21.11 -28.52 48.87
N GLN A 19 -21.60 -28.80 47.66
CA GLN A 19 -20.80 -28.72 46.44
C GLN A 19 -20.59 -27.23 46.16
N GLY A 20 -19.55 -26.67 46.77
CA GLY A 20 -19.01 -25.37 46.39
C GLY A 20 -18.51 -25.49 44.96
N ALA A 21 -19.31 -25.04 44.00
CA ALA A 21 -18.84 -24.71 42.67
C ALA A 21 -17.77 -23.63 42.85
N ALA A 22 -16.50 -24.05 42.85
CA ALA A 22 -15.42 -23.15 42.51
C ALA A 22 -15.75 -22.65 41.10
N ALA A 23 -16.21 -21.40 41.00
CA ALA A 23 -16.28 -20.71 39.73
C ALA A 23 -14.84 -20.68 39.20
N GLU A 24 -14.56 -21.54 38.23
CA GLU A 24 -13.34 -21.48 37.42
C GLU A 24 -13.24 -20.05 36.91
N ALA A 25 -12.19 -19.33 37.35
CA ALA A 25 -11.90 -18.02 36.78
C ALA A 25 -11.80 -18.21 35.26
N PRO A 26 -12.48 -17.38 34.44
CA PRO A 26 -12.44 -17.55 33.00
C PRO A 26 -10.98 -17.54 32.56
N ALA A 27 -10.54 -18.63 31.93
CA ALA A 27 -9.19 -18.75 31.41
C ALA A 27 -8.90 -17.51 30.56
N THR A 28 -7.90 -16.72 30.95
CA THR A 28 -7.53 -15.51 30.22
C THR A 28 -7.09 -15.93 28.81
N LYS A 29 -7.89 -15.56 27.81
CA LYS A 29 -7.63 -15.89 26.41
C LYS A 29 -6.25 -15.35 26.01
N GLN A 30 -5.45 -16.19 25.36
CA GLN A 30 -4.15 -15.77 24.85
C GLN A 30 -4.32 -14.62 23.87
N LYS A 31 -3.44 -13.62 23.95
CA LYS A 31 -3.43 -12.49 23.04
C LYS A 31 -2.80 -12.89 21.72
N LEU A 32 -3.56 -12.79 20.63
CA LEU A 32 -3.15 -13.20 19.29
C LEU A 32 -3.13 -11.99 18.35
N THR A 33 -2.09 -11.87 17.55
CA THR A 33 -2.05 -10.91 16.44
C THR A 33 -1.71 -11.61 15.13
N VAL A 34 -2.26 -11.10 14.03
CA VAL A 34 -2.03 -11.63 12.67
C VAL A 34 -1.34 -10.56 11.86
N MET A 35 -0.11 -10.84 11.42
CA MET A 35 0.65 -9.95 10.55
C MET A 35 0.22 -10.13 9.09
N PRO A 36 0.34 -9.10 8.25
CA PRO A 36 0.16 -9.22 6.81
C PRO A 36 0.99 -10.37 6.24
N PHE A 37 0.41 -11.11 5.30
CA PHE A 37 1.17 -12.16 4.59
C PHE A 37 1.97 -11.54 3.45
N ALA A 38 3.25 -11.89 3.36
CA ALA A 38 4.13 -11.42 2.30
C ALA A 38 3.84 -12.14 0.97
N ALA A 39 4.02 -11.47 -0.15
CA ALA A 39 4.07 -12.12 -1.45
C ALA A 39 5.50 -12.63 -1.70
N LEU A 40 5.68 -13.94 -1.87
CA LEU A 40 6.98 -14.56 -2.17
C LEU A 40 7.38 -14.45 -3.65
N THR A 41 6.41 -14.33 -4.55
CA THR A 41 6.63 -14.27 -6.00
C THR A 41 5.83 -13.12 -6.60
N GLY A 42 6.36 -12.48 -7.64
CA GLY A 42 5.69 -11.35 -8.31
C GLY A 42 4.32 -11.72 -8.91
N ASP A 43 4.07 -13.00 -9.15
CA ASP A 43 2.81 -13.54 -9.64
C ASP A 43 1.66 -13.47 -8.63
N VAL A 44 1.95 -13.28 -7.34
CA VAL A 44 0.92 -13.22 -6.30
C VAL A 44 0.24 -11.85 -6.38
N PRO A 45 -1.10 -11.78 -6.45
CA PRO A 45 -1.80 -10.50 -6.49
C PRO A 45 -1.45 -9.61 -5.29
N ALA A 46 -1.13 -8.34 -5.53
CA ALA A 46 -0.63 -7.42 -4.49
C ALA A 46 -1.53 -7.30 -3.25
N ARG A 47 -2.86 -7.44 -3.42
CA ARG A 47 -3.84 -7.38 -2.31
C ARG A 47 -4.15 -8.73 -1.66
N ALA A 48 -3.64 -9.84 -2.18
CA ALA A 48 -3.97 -11.18 -1.69
C ALA A 48 -3.57 -11.38 -0.23
N GLY A 49 -2.38 -10.90 0.16
CA GLY A 49 -1.89 -11.02 1.54
C GLY A 49 -2.78 -10.29 2.55
N ALA A 50 -3.15 -9.04 2.28
CA ALA A 50 -4.04 -8.27 3.13
C ALA A 50 -5.47 -8.86 3.18
N LYS A 51 -5.99 -9.33 2.04
CA LYS A 51 -7.31 -9.99 1.98
C LYS A 51 -7.32 -11.29 2.79
N ALA A 52 -6.28 -12.11 2.67
CA ALA A 52 -6.12 -13.35 3.42
C ALA A 52 -6.05 -13.10 4.94
N VAL A 53 -5.35 -12.06 5.39
CA VAL A 53 -5.35 -11.67 6.82
C VAL A 53 -6.75 -11.26 7.28
N GLY A 54 -7.48 -10.48 6.49
CA GLY A 54 -8.86 -10.10 6.82
C GLY A 54 -9.77 -11.31 7.01
N MET A 55 -9.69 -12.29 6.10
CA MET A 55 -10.47 -13.53 6.18
C MET A 55 -10.07 -14.36 7.40
N LEU A 56 -8.77 -14.59 7.63
CA LEU A 56 -8.28 -15.37 8.76
C LEU A 56 -8.60 -14.72 10.11
N THR A 57 -8.56 -13.38 10.18
CA THR A 57 -8.93 -12.62 11.37
C THR A 57 -10.41 -12.81 11.71
N THR A 58 -11.29 -12.87 10.70
CA THR A 58 -12.71 -13.20 10.91
C THR A 58 -12.88 -14.60 11.48
N GLU A 59 -12.14 -15.59 10.99
CA GLU A 59 -12.21 -16.96 11.52
C GLU A 59 -11.74 -17.03 12.98
N PHE A 60 -10.67 -16.30 13.34
CA PHE A 60 -10.24 -16.22 14.75
C PHE A 60 -11.27 -15.53 15.65
N LYS A 61 -11.97 -14.51 15.15
CA LYS A 61 -13.09 -13.89 15.88
C LYS A 61 -14.22 -14.88 16.12
N SER A 62 -14.59 -15.65 15.10
CA SER A 62 -15.65 -16.67 15.18
C SER A 62 -15.30 -17.83 16.10
N ALA A 63 -14.02 -18.20 16.18
CA ALA A 63 -13.56 -19.27 17.07
C ALA A 63 -13.62 -18.89 18.56
N ASP A 64 -13.64 -17.59 18.88
CA ASP A 64 -13.68 -17.02 20.23
C ASP A 64 -12.62 -17.57 21.22
N ALA A 65 -11.53 -18.16 20.70
CA ALA A 65 -10.49 -18.79 21.50
C ALA A 65 -9.38 -17.81 21.95
N PHE A 66 -9.27 -16.65 21.29
CA PHE A 66 -8.17 -15.71 21.46
C PHE A 66 -8.66 -14.28 21.73
N ALA A 67 -7.87 -13.52 22.48
CA ALA A 67 -8.02 -12.06 22.56
C ALA A 67 -7.24 -11.45 21.38
N LEU A 68 -7.92 -11.05 20.31
CA LEU A 68 -7.24 -10.45 19.17
C LEU A 68 -6.73 -9.06 19.51
N VAL A 69 -5.44 -8.82 19.21
CA VAL A 69 -4.80 -7.52 19.35
C VAL A 69 -4.41 -6.98 17.99
N ASP A 70 -4.92 -5.79 17.67
CA ASP A 70 -4.59 -5.09 16.44
C ASP A 70 -3.15 -4.57 16.49
N ALA A 71 -2.45 -4.65 15.35
CA ALA A 71 -1.12 -4.09 15.22
C ALA A 71 -1.18 -2.56 15.39
N LYS A 72 -0.42 -2.02 16.35
CA LYS A 72 -0.17 -0.57 16.43
C LYS A 72 0.70 -0.15 15.24
N ARG A 73 0.08 0.20 14.11
CA ARG A 73 0.81 0.76 12.96
C ARG A 73 1.30 2.16 13.30
N GLU A 74 2.60 2.32 13.54
CA GLU A 74 3.22 3.64 13.39
C GLU A 74 3.12 4.02 11.91
N LYS A 75 2.43 5.13 11.63
CA LYS A 75 2.37 5.64 10.25
C LYS A 75 3.78 6.12 9.88
N ALA A 76 4.43 5.39 8.98
CA ALA A 76 5.64 5.83 8.26
C ALA A 76 5.48 7.17 7.51
N GLY A 77 4.26 7.73 7.51
CA GLY A 77 3.92 8.99 6.88
C GLY A 77 4.45 10.25 7.58
N GLY A 78 4.72 10.24 8.90
CA GLY A 78 4.86 11.51 9.64
C GLY A 78 5.88 12.51 9.07
N ALA A 79 7.03 12.02 8.58
CA ALA A 79 8.04 12.87 7.95
C ALA A 79 7.66 13.33 6.53
N ALA A 80 7.04 12.47 5.73
CA ALA A 80 6.59 12.80 4.38
C ALA A 80 5.40 13.76 4.41
N GLU A 81 4.47 13.60 5.36
CA GLU A 81 3.37 14.55 5.60
C GLU A 81 3.88 15.91 6.08
N ALA A 82 4.82 15.95 7.03
CA ALA A 82 5.43 17.21 7.46
C ALA A 82 6.18 17.93 6.31
N ALA A 83 6.85 17.17 5.45
CA ALA A 83 7.46 17.71 4.24
C ALA A 83 6.41 18.24 3.25
N LEU A 84 5.27 17.56 3.10
CA LEU A 84 4.17 18.01 2.25
C LEU A 84 3.55 19.32 2.75
N GLU A 85 3.31 19.43 4.06
CA GLU A 85 2.83 20.66 4.69
C GLU A 85 3.82 21.81 4.48
N THR A 86 5.12 21.54 4.65
CA THR A 86 6.19 22.51 4.38
C THR A 86 6.17 22.95 2.91
N ALA A 87 6.07 22.00 1.98
CA ALA A 87 6.05 22.29 0.54
C ALA A 87 4.88 23.21 0.16
N ARG A 88 3.68 22.88 0.64
CA ARG A 88 2.46 23.67 0.39
C ARG A 88 2.54 25.07 0.99
N LYS A 89 3.08 25.18 2.21
CA LYS A 89 3.32 26.48 2.86
C LYS A 89 4.25 27.35 2.04
N GLU A 90 5.42 26.82 1.65
CA GLU A 90 6.42 27.56 0.87
C GLU A 90 5.89 27.99 -0.51
N VAL A 91 5.11 27.13 -1.19
CA VAL A 91 4.44 27.50 -2.44
C VAL A 91 3.37 28.59 -2.21
N GLY A 92 2.64 28.53 -1.09
CA GLY A 92 1.72 29.58 -0.67
C GLY A 92 2.43 30.93 -0.46
N ASP A 93 3.49 30.94 0.33
CA ASP A 93 4.32 32.12 0.60
C ASP A 93 4.90 32.69 -0.70
N ALA A 94 5.34 31.83 -1.62
CA ALA A 94 5.83 32.25 -2.93
C ALA A 94 4.75 32.95 -3.78
N LYS A 95 3.51 32.45 -3.76
CA LYS A 95 2.38 33.10 -4.46
C LYS A 95 2.14 34.50 -3.93
N GLU A 96 2.15 34.69 -2.61
CA GLU A 96 2.02 36.01 -2.00
C GLU A 96 3.17 36.95 -2.35
N LEU A 97 4.41 36.46 -2.25
CA LEU A 97 5.62 37.23 -2.54
C LEU A 97 5.65 37.68 -4.01
N ARG A 98 5.24 36.79 -4.93
CA ARG A 98 5.08 37.13 -6.35
C ARG A 98 4.02 38.21 -6.55
N GLY A 99 2.86 38.10 -5.87
CA GLY A 99 1.82 39.13 -5.90
C GLY A 99 2.31 40.50 -5.42
N LYS A 100 3.23 40.50 -4.44
CA LYS A 100 3.93 41.70 -3.92
C LYS A 100 5.14 42.12 -4.79
N LYS A 101 5.34 41.51 -5.98
CA LYS A 101 6.48 41.71 -6.89
C LYS A 101 7.86 41.43 -6.28
N LYS A 102 7.93 40.68 -5.18
CA LYS A 102 9.16 40.26 -4.50
C LYS A 102 9.70 38.96 -5.12
N PHE A 103 10.06 39.02 -6.40
CA PHE A 103 10.37 37.83 -7.22
C PHE A 103 11.52 36.99 -6.70
N ARG A 104 12.61 37.60 -6.22
CA ARG A 104 13.75 36.86 -5.62
C ARG A 104 13.31 36.00 -4.42
N LEU A 105 12.55 36.59 -3.51
CA LEU A 105 12.05 35.88 -2.33
C LEU A 105 11.03 34.79 -2.71
N ALA A 106 10.20 35.06 -3.74
CA ALA A 106 9.26 34.08 -4.25
C ALA A 106 9.98 32.86 -4.84
N GLU A 107 11.05 33.07 -5.60
CA GLU A 107 11.88 31.99 -6.13
C GLU A 107 12.57 31.18 -5.02
N GLU A 108 13.15 31.84 -4.02
CA GLU A 108 13.75 31.15 -2.88
C GLU A 108 12.75 30.27 -2.14
N ALA A 109 11.51 30.75 -1.95
CA ALA A 109 10.42 29.97 -1.38
C ALA A 109 10.02 28.80 -2.29
N LEU A 110 9.91 29.01 -3.62
CA LEU A 110 9.60 27.92 -4.56
C LEU A 110 10.67 26.84 -4.56
N ASN A 111 11.95 27.20 -4.52
CA ASN A 111 13.04 26.24 -4.45
C ASN A 111 12.98 25.41 -3.17
N ARG A 112 12.67 26.02 -2.02
CA ARG A 112 12.43 25.29 -0.76
C ARG A 112 11.20 24.40 -0.87
N GLY A 113 10.10 24.88 -1.44
CA GLY A 113 8.88 24.11 -1.63
C GLY A 113 9.07 22.90 -2.54
N ILE A 114 9.75 23.08 -3.68
CA ILE A 114 10.10 21.99 -4.61
C ILE A 114 11.04 20.98 -3.95
N ALA A 115 12.03 21.44 -3.18
CA ALA A 115 12.89 20.54 -2.41
C ALA A 115 12.09 19.72 -1.38
N ALA A 116 11.14 20.35 -0.69
CA ALA A 116 10.25 19.67 0.24
C ALA A 116 9.31 18.66 -0.45
N TYR A 117 8.81 18.94 -1.66
CA TYR A 117 8.04 17.97 -2.44
C TYR A 117 8.82 16.69 -2.77
N LYS A 118 10.15 16.79 -2.99
CA LYS A 118 11.00 15.61 -3.22
C LYS A 118 11.06 14.68 -2.01
N THR A 119 10.93 15.23 -0.80
CA THR A 119 10.86 14.45 0.45
C THR A 119 9.43 13.96 0.70
N ALA A 120 8.43 14.72 0.26
CA ALA A 120 7.02 14.42 0.46
C ALA A 120 6.44 13.34 -0.47
N ILE A 121 7.23 12.79 -1.40
CA ILE A 121 6.74 11.88 -2.46
C ILE A 121 5.87 10.73 -1.93
N PRO A 122 6.22 10.02 -0.83
CA PRO A 122 5.37 8.98 -0.27
C PRO A 122 3.95 9.45 0.08
N ALA A 123 3.82 10.68 0.58
CA ALA A 123 2.58 11.29 1.03
C ALA A 123 1.90 12.15 -0.06
N LEU A 124 2.55 12.36 -1.22
CA LEU A 124 2.05 13.23 -2.27
C LEU A 124 0.76 12.63 -2.89
N PRO A 125 -0.39 13.34 -2.82
CA PRO A 125 -1.65 12.85 -3.36
C PRO A 125 -1.70 12.95 -4.89
N GLU A 126 -1.23 14.08 -5.45
CA GLU A 126 -1.23 14.33 -6.88
C GLU A 126 0.06 15.06 -7.31
N ILE A 127 0.55 14.73 -8.52
CA ILE A 127 1.73 15.41 -9.07
C ILE A 127 1.45 16.86 -9.48
N GLY A 128 0.17 17.21 -9.67
CA GLY A 128 -0.26 18.53 -10.13
C GLY A 128 0.28 19.67 -9.27
N GLU A 129 0.35 19.47 -7.95
CA GLU A 129 0.92 20.44 -7.02
C GLU A 129 2.40 20.76 -7.31
N VAL A 130 3.18 19.75 -7.73
CA VAL A 130 4.60 19.88 -8.08
C VAL A 130 4.74 20.54 -9.45
N VAL A 131 3.93 20.13 -10.43
CA VAL A 131 3.90 20.72 -11.77
C VAL A 131 3.58 22.22 -11.69
N ASP A 132 2.56 22.58 -10.92
CA ASP A 132 2.13 23.98 -10.76
C ASP A 132 3.20 24.82 -10.05
N ALA A 133 3.97 24.23 -9.11
CA ALA A 133 5.10 24.89 -8.47
C ALA A 133 6.23 25.19 -9.48
N TYR A 134 6.57 24.26 -10.38
CA TYR A 134 7.54 24.49 -11.44
C TYR A 134 7.07 25.51 -12.48
N VAL A 135 5.78 25.48 -12.85
CA VAL A 135 5.16 26.51 -13.72
C VAL A 135 5.24 27.90 -13.06
N LEU A 136 4.97 27.98 -11.76
CA LEU A 136 5.07 29.24 -11.02
C LEU A 136 6.53 29.72 -10.93
N LEU A 137 7.49 28.82 -10.70
CA LEU A 137 8.92 29.13 -10.70
C LEU A 137 9.38 29.67 -12.06
N SER A 138 8.97 28.99 -13.14
CA SER A 138 9.22 29.44 -14.51
C SER A 138 8.73 30.86 -14.74
N ALA A 139 7.48 31.16 -14.35
CA ALA A 139 6.93 32.49 -14.50
C ALA A 139 7.65 33.55 -13.65
N VAL A 140 8.11 33.21 -12.44
CA VAL A 140 8.91 34.12 -11.61
C VAL A 140 10.26 34.42 -12.29
N GLN A 141 10.92 33.40 -12.83
CA GLN A 141 12.21 33.54 -13.52
C GLN A 141 12.11 34.42 -14.77
N PHE A 142 11.10 34.19 -15.62
CA PHE A 142 10.81 35.05 -16.78
C PHE A 142 10.54 36.51 -16.38
N ASN A 143 9.79 36.75 -15.29
CA ASN A 143 9.54 38.13 -14.81
C ASN A 143 10.80 38.86 -14.34
N THR A 144 11.89 38.14 -14.12
CA THR A 144 13.19 38.69 -13.73
C THR A 144 14.24 38.64 -14.85
N GLY A 145 13.84 38.30 -16.08
CA GLY A 145 14.73 38.21 -17.24
C GLY A 145 15.67 37.00 -17.24
N ARG A 146 15.43 35.99 -16.39
CA ARG A 146 16.21 34.74 -16.36
C ARG A 146 15.55 33.69 -17.25
N ASP A 147 15.55 33.98 -18.55
CA ASP A 147 14.77 33.22 -19.53
C ASP A 147 15.22 31.76 -19.66
N GLU A 148 16.53 31.50 -19.56
CA GLU A 148 17.07 30.13 -19.61
C GLU A 148 16.61 29.27 -18.42
N GLU A 149 16.64 29.83 -17.22
CA GLU A 149 16.15 29.15 -16.01
C GLU A 149 14.64 28.96 -16.09
N GLY A 150 13.92 29.99 -16.53
CA GLY A 150 12.48 29.94 -16.75
C GLY A 150 12.08 28.84 -17.72
N ALA A 151 12.81 28.70 -18.82
CA ALA A 151 12.61 27.64 -19.80
C ALA A 151 12.91 26.25 -19.22
N LYS A 152 14.00 26.10 -18.44
CA LYS A 152 14.31 24.83 -17.75
C LYS A 152 13.19 24.41 -16.79
N SER A 153 12.71 25.33 -15.96
CA SER A 153 11.60 25.08 -15.03
C SER A 153 10.31 24.71 -15.76
N LEU A 154 10.02 25.36 -16.89
CA LEU A 154 8.85 25.03 -17.71
C LEU A 154 8.97 23.66 -18.37
N ASN A 155 10.13 23.35 -18.95
CA ASN A 155 10.41 22.04 -19.53
C ASN A 155 10.27 20.94 -18.49
N GLN A 156 10.72 21.18 -17.26
CA GLN A 156 10.56 20.26 -16.14
C GLN A 156 9.08 20.03 -15.78
N ALA A 157 8.26 21.07 -15.78
CA ALA A 157 6.81 20.93 -15.57
C ALA A 157 6.14 20.11 -16.69
N LEU A 158 6.47 20.42 -17.95
CA LEU A 158 5.89 19.75 -19.12
C LEU A 158 6.39 18.31 -19.29
N ALA A 159 7.60 17.98 -18.84
CA ALA A 159 8.11 16.61 -18.84
C ALA A 159 7.23 15.70 -17.96
N MET A 160 6.86 16.16 -16.77
CA MET A 160 5.98 15.42 -15.86
C MET A 160 4.53 15.38 -16.35
N ALA A 161 4.01 16.50 -16.90
CA ALA A 161 2.62 16.58 -17.35
C ALA A 161 2.50 17.29 -18.72
N PRO A 162 2.79 16.58 -19.83
CA PRO A 162 2.89 17.16 -21.17
C PRO A 162 1.57 17.67 -21.73
N ASP A 163 0.44 17.19 -21.21
CA ASP A 163 -0.91 17.55 -21.66
C ASP A 163 -1.65 18.47 -20.67
N ARG A 164 -1.10 18.72 -19.47
CA ARG A 164 -1.74 19.59 -18.46
C ARG A 164 -1.81 21.03 -18.96
N GLU A 165 -2.96 21.68 -18.85
CA GLU A 165 -3.10 23.10 -19.17
C GLU A 165 -2.26 23.97 -18.23
N VAL A 166 -1.57 24.97 -18.79
CA VAL A 166 -0.75 25.91 -18.03
C VAL A 166 -1.56 27.19 -17.84
N GLY A 167 -2.25 27.33 -16.71
CA GLY A 167 -3.16 28.48 -16.49
C GLY A 167 -2.48 29.85 -16.62
N LEU A 168 -1.18 29.96 -16.31
CA LEU A 168 -0.43 31.20 -16.51
C LEU A 168 -0.25 31.57 -17.99
N ALA A 169 -0.30 30.62 -18.92
CA ALA A 169 -0.23 30.87 -20.37
C ALA A 169 -1.41 31.73 -20.83
N SER A 170 -2.60 31.51 -20.27
CA SER A 170 -3.81 32.29 -20.60
C SER A 170 -3.68 33.76 -20.23
N SER A 171 -2.76 34.12 -19.34
CA SER A 171 -2.55 35.50 -18.89
C SER A 171 -1.51 36.28 -19.71
N SER A 172 -0.78 35.63 -20.63
CA SER A 172 0.28 36.28 -21.42
C SER A 172 0.48 35.59 -22.78
N PRO A 173 0.23 36.27 -23.92
CA PRO A 173 0.47 35.72 -25.26
C PRO A 173 1.93 35.30 -25.50
N LEU A 174 2.88 36.04 -24.92
CA LEU A 174 4.30 35.70 -25.03
C LEU A 174 4.61 34.40 -24.28
N PHE A 175 4.11 34.26 -23.06
CA PHE A 175 4.32 33.03 -22.29
C PHE A 175 3.60 31.84 -22.92
N ALA A 176 2.41 32.04 -23.48
CA ALA A 176 1.70 31.02 -24.23
C ALA A 176 2.51 30.47 -25.41
N ARG A 177 3.23 31.34 -26.13
CA ARG A 177 4.13 30.92 -27.21
C ARG A 177 5.28 30.07 -26.69
N VAL A 178 5.93 30.49 -25.59
CA VAL A 178 7.00 29.73 -24.96
C VAL A 178 6.52 28.34 -24.53
N VAL A 179 5.32 28.24 -23.96
CA VAL A 179 4.69 26.96 -23.60
C VAL A 179 4.43 26.08 -24.83
N ALA A 180 3.92 26.66 -25.93
CA ALA A 180 3.67 25.91 -27.15
C ALA A 180 4.96 25.38 -27.78
N ASP A 181 6.00 26.21 -27.85
CA ASP A 181 7.32 25.84 -28.38
C ASP A 181 7.96 24.74 -27.53
N ALA A 182 7.88 24.86 -26.20
CA ALA A 182 8.37 23.85 -25.26
C ALA A 182 7.64 22.50 -25.40
N ARG A 183 6.30 22.50 -25.55
CA ARG A 183 5.53 21.26 -25.80
C ARG A 183 5.91 20.61 -27.12
N LYS A 184 6.06 21.41 -28.18
CA LYS A 184 6.48 20.90 -29.48
C LYS A 184 7.86 20.25 -29.39
N ALA A 185 8.83 20.94 -28.79
CA ALA A 185 10.16 20.41 -28.57
C ALA A 185 10.14 19.11 -27.75
N LEU A 186 9.29 19.04 -26.72
CA LEU A 186 9.13 17.83 -25.92
C LEU A 186 8.56 16.68 -26.77
N LYS A 187 7.52 16.95 -27.58
CA LYS A 187 6.87 15.95 -28.43
C LYS A 187 7.82 15.36 -29.48
N ASP A 188 8.59 16.23 -30.13
CA ASP A 188 9.52 15.86 -31.21
C ASP A 188 10.85 15.30 -30.67
N GLY A 189 11.14 15.53 -29.39
CA GLY A 189 12.37 15.11 -28.73
C GLY A 189 12.46 13.61 -28.49
N ALA A 190 13.68 13.09 -28.59
CA ALA A 190 14.00 11.71 -28.26
C ALA A 190 13.66 11.39 -26.79
N LYS A 191 13.14 10.19 -26.56
CA LYS A 191 12.65 9.74 -25.25
C LYS A 191 13.64 8.81 -24.57
N GLY A 192 13.55 8.74 -23.24
CA GLY A 192 14.26 7.76 -22.44
C GLY A 192 13.39 6.57 -22.06
N THR A 193 13.97 5.68 -21.27
CA THR A 193 13.29 4.54 -20.65
C THR A 193 13.57 4.52 -19.15
N VAL A 194 12.62 4.03 -18.36
CA VAL A 194 12.75 3.88 -16.91
C VAL A 194 12.49 2.43 -16.54
N LEU A 195 13.40 1.81 -15.79
CA LEU A 195 13.18 0.50 -15.17
C LEU A 195 12.88 0.71 -13.68
N LEU A 196 11.69 0.31 -13.25
CA LEU A 196 11.30 0.29 -11.84
C LEU A 196 11.31 -1.15 -11.32
N GLU A 197 12.06 -1.38 -10.26
CA GLU A 197 12.12 -2.66 -9.57
C GLU A 197 11.71 -2.49 -8.10
N SER A 198 11.28 -3.57 -7.46
CA SER A 198 11.08 -3.55 -6.01
C SER A 198 11.37 -4.89 -5.34
N SER A 199 11.64 -4.82 -4.04
CA SER A 199 11.75 -5.96 -3.15
C SER A 199 10.85 -5.71 -1.94
N PRO A 200 9.72 -6.43 -1.78
CA PRO A 200 9.19 -7.51 -2.63
C PRO A 200 8.83 -7.03 -4.04
N SER A 201 8.84 -7.93 -5.03
CA SER A 201 8.34 -7.65 -6.39
C SER A 201 6.80 -7.49 -6.42
N ASN A 202 6.26 -7.01 -7.54
CA ASN A 202 4.83 -6.73 -7.75
C ASN A 202 4.27 -5.60 -6.88
N ALA A 203 5.09 -4.59 -6.62
CA ALA A 203 4.65 -3.34 -5.98
C ALA A 203 3.97 -2.45 -7.04
N PRO A 204 2.72 -2.01 -6.82
CA PRO A 204 2.09 -1.00 -7.67
C PRO A 204 2.93 0.28 -7.74
N VAL A 205 3.10 0.82 -8.93
CA VAL A 205 3.91 2.02 -9.18
C VAL A 205 3.13 3.11 -9.88
N LEU A 206 3.43 4.34 -9.47
CA LEU A 206 3.01 5.59 -10.07
C LEU A 206 4.27 6.30 -10.59
N ILE A 207 4.24 6.83 -11.81
CA ILE A 207 5.25 7.78 -12.30
C ILE A 207 4.51 9.06 -12.69
N ASP A 208 4.90 10.19 -12.11
CA ASP A 208 4.23 11.49 -12.25
C ASP A 208 2.71 11.38 -12.03
N GLY A 209 2.31 10.59 -11.04
CA GLY A 209 0.90 10.34 -10.72
C GLY A 209 0.18 9.35 -11.66
N LEU A 210 0.81 8.87 -12.73
CA LEU A 210 0.24 7.89 -13.66
C LEU A 210 0.45 6.46 -13.16
N ALA A 211 -0.65 5.71 -12.99
CA ALA A 211 -0.63 4.31 -12.57
C ALA A 211 -0.34 3.40 -13.77
N LEU A 212 0.94 3.13 -14.04
CA LEU A 212 1.35 2.40 -15.25
C LEU A 212 1.49 0.89 -15.05
N GLY A 213 1.48 0.38 -13.80
CA GLY A 213 1.56 -1.05 -13.54
C GLY A 213 2.18 -1.39 -12.19
N ALA A 214 2.86 -2.53 -12.12
CA ALA A 214 3.57 -3.01 -10.94
C ALA A 214 4.96 -3.53 -11.32
N THR A 215 5.90 -3.50 -10.37
CA THR A 215 7.30 -3.89 -10.58
C THR A 215 7.49 -5.41 -10.78
N PRO A 216 8.53 -5.85 -11.53
CA PRO A 216 9.43 -5.04 -12.35
C PRO A 216 8.71 -4.48 -13.58
N LEU A 217 8.90 -3.18 -13.83
CA LEU A 217 8.23 -2.44 -14.91
C LEU A 217 9.23 -1.62 -15.71
N ALA A 218 9.32 -1.87 -17.01
CA ALA A 218 10.01 -1.02 -17.98
C ALA A 218 9.01 -0.03 -18.59
N ILE A 219 9.26 1.27 -18.41
CA ILE A 219 8.45 2.35 -18.93
C ILE A 219 9.19 2.97 -20.11
N THR A 220 8.57 2.93 -21.29
CA THR A 220 9.14 3.49 -22.52
C THR A 220 8.54 4.85 -22.85
N ALA A 221 9.20 5.57 -23.77
CA ALA A 221 8.78 6.89 -24.25
C ALA A 221 8.71 7.98 -23.17
N VAL A 222 9.50 7.86 -22.10
CA VAL A 222 9.53 8.85 -21.01
C VAL A 222 10.25 10.12 -21.50
N PRO A 223 9.65 11.32 -21.37
CA PRO A 223 10.34 12.55 -21.72
C PRO A 223 11.66 12.73 -20.93
N PRO A 224 12.67 13.40 -21.48
CA PRO A 224 13.86 13.74 -20.69
C PRO A 224 13.53 14.78 -19.61
N GLY A 225 14.09 14.61 -18.41
CA GLY A 225 13.83 15.47 -17.25
C GLY A 225 13.82 14.70 -15.93
N LEU A 226 13.47 15.38 -14.84
CA LEU A 226 13.23 14.71 -13.56
C LEU A 226 11.80 14.16 -13.53
N HIS A 227 11.63 12.93 -13.08
CA HIS A 227 10.34 12.28 -12.94
C HIS A 227 10.16 11.79 -11.51
N PHE A 228 8.94 11.85 -11.00
CA PHE A 228 8.60 11.47 -9.64
C PHE A 228 7.96 10.10 -9.65
N TRP A 229 8.58 9.13 -9.00
CA TRP A 229 8.00 7.79 -8.90
C TRP A 229 7.58 7.49 -7.46
N LYS A 230 6.49 6.75 -7.31
CA LYS A 230 5.99 6.24 -6.03
C LYS A 230 5.63 4.76 -6.21
N ALA A 231 6.20 3.90 -5.40
CA ALA A 231 5.85 2.50 -5.27
C ALA A 231 5.15 2.26 -3.94
N THR A 232 4.08 1.48 -3.94
CA THR A 232 3.47 0.97 -2.70
C THR A 232 3.91 -0.47 -2.53
N LEU A 233 4.77 -0.74 -1.55
CA LEU A 233 5.19 -2.11 -1.26
C LEU A 233 4.00 -2.94 -0.76
N PRO A 234 4.04 -4.28 -0.87
CA PRO A 234 3.00 -5.15 -0.30
C PRO A 234 2.76 -4.95 1.21
N SER A 235 3.73 -4.40 1.95
CA SER A 235 3.55 -3.99 3.35
C SER A 235 2.59 -2.80 3.54
N GLY A 236 2.21 -2.11 2.46
CA GLY A 236 1.47 -0.84 2.50
C GLY A 236 2.38 0.37 2.63
N GLU A 237 3.69 0.18 2.81
CA GLU A 237 4.68 1.25 2.84
C GLU A 237 4.76 1.94 1.46
N ALA A 238 4.53 3.25 1.42
CA ALA A 238 4.76 4.05 0.23
C ALA A 238 6.23 4.51 0.22
N ILE A 239 6.92 4.21 -0.88
CA ILE A 239 8.29 4.63 -1.12
C ILE A 239 8.27 5.45 -2.41
N GLY A 240 9.06 6.51 -2.46
CA GLY A 240 9.16 7.29 -3.67
C GLY A 240 10.50 7.99 -3.79
N GLY A 241 10.75 8.48 -4.98
CA GLY A 241 11.98 9.17 -5.30
C GLY A 241 11.86 9.96 -6.60
N VAL A 242 12.91 10.71 -6.87
CA VAL A 242 13.08 11.39 -8.15
C VAL A 242 14.04 10.57 -8.99
N ILE A 243 13.73 10.41 -10.26
CA ILE A 243 14.62 9.79 -11.25
C ILE A 243 14.89 10.76 -12.38
N GLU A 244 16.16 10.89 -12.76
CA GLU A 244 16.55 11.69 -13.92
C GLU A 244 16.55 10.83 -15.18
N VAL A 245 15.80 11.25 -16.19
CA VAL A 245 15.67 10.56 -17.47
C VAL A 245 16.42 11.36 -18.52
N THR A 246 17.31 10.68 -19.23
CA THR A 246 18.02 11.24 -20.39
C THR A 246 17.52 10.59 -21.68
N ALA A 247 17.45 11.36 -22.76
CA ALA A 247 17.08 10.86 -24.08
C ALA A 247 17.94 9.65 -24.49
N ASN A 248 17.30 8.63 -25.06
CA ASN A 248 17.91 7.37 -25.55
C ASN A 248 18.70 6.59 -24.49
N LYS A 249 18.50 6.86 -23.19
CA LYS A 249 19.10 6.11 -22.08
C LYS A 249 18.03 5.44 -21.23
N GLN A 250 18.45 4.41 -20.51
CA GLN A 250 17.66 3.78 -19.46
C GLN A 250 18.11 4.31 -18.09
N ALA A 251 17.16 4.77 -17.29
CA ALA A 251 17.35 5.07 -15.88
C ALA A 251 16.70 3.96 -15.05
N THR A 252 17.27 3.62 -13.89
CA THR A 252 16.74 2.56 -13.02
C THR A 252 16.46 3.11 -11.62
N ALA A 253 15.31 2.78 -11.06
CA ALA A 253 15.00 3.03 -9.65
C ALA A 253 14.52 1.76 -8.96
N LYS A 254 14.84 1.64 -7.67
CA LYS A 254 14.53 0.47 -6.83
C LYS A 254 13.76 0.90 -5.60
N ALA A 255 12.62 0.27 -5.36
CA ALA A 255 11.85 0.41 -4.13
C ALA A 255 12.13 -0.77 -3.20
N ALA A 256 12.68 -0.51 -2.02
CA ALA A 256 12.87 -1.51 -0.99
C ALA A 256 12.62 -0.85 0.36
N SER A 257 11.97 -1.58 1.26
CA SER A 257 11.68 -1.07 2.60
C SER A 257 13.00 -0.73 3.31
N ALA A 258 13.10 0.49 3.80
CA ALA A 258 14.15 0.94 4.72
C ALA A 258 13.62 1.08 6.15
N SER A 259 12.38 0.64 6.37
CA SER A 259 11.71 0.79 7.65
C SER A 259 12.41 -0.04 8.71
N LYS A 260 12.65 0.59 9.87
CA LYS A 260 13.11 -0.10 11.08
C LYS A 260 11.95 -0.75 11.84
N ASP A 261 10.73 -0.52 11.40
CA ASP A 261 9.53 -1.12 11.96
C ASP A 261 9.66 -2.65 11.99
N PRO A 262 9.40 -3.31 13.14
CA PRO A 262 9.53 -4.74 13.26
C PRO A 262 8.62 -5.52 12.30
N GLU A 263 7.39 -5.07 12.05
CA GLU A 263 6.47 -5.74 11.12
C GLU A 263 6.97 -5.64 9.67
N ALA A 264 7.48 -4.48 9.27
CA ALA A 264 8.12 -4.29 7.97
C ALA A 264 9.37 -5.17 7.77
N ARG A 265 10.18 -5.37 8.81
CA ARG A 265 11.33 -6.29 8.77
C ARG A 265 10.91 -7.74 8.56
N VAL A 266 9.89 -8.21 9.29
CA VAL A 266 9.31 -9.54 9.09
C VAL A 266 8.82 -9.71 7.65
N LEU A 267 8.03 -8.76 7.14
CA LEU A 267 7.52 -8.81 5.77
C LEU A 267 8.63 -8.83 4.71
N THR A 268 9.69 -8.04 4.93
CA THR A 268 10.84 -7.98 4.03
C THR A 268 11.57 -9.32 4.00
N ALA A 269 11.89 -9.90 5.16
CA ALA A 269 12.53 -11.21 5.24
C ALA A 269 11.66 -12.31 4.60
N LEU A 270 10.36 -12.31 4.89
CA LEU A 270 9.42 -13.27 4.31
C LEU A 270 9.40 -13.19 2.78
N SER A 271 9.37 -11.99 2.21
CA SER A 271 9.38 -11.81 0.75
C SER A 271 10.66 -12.28 0.06
N GLN A 272 11.76 -12.32 0.80
CA GLN A 272 13.04 -12.85 0.33
C GLN A 272 13.16 -14.36 0.52
N ASN A 273 12.05 -15.03 0.88
CA ASN A 273 11.98 -16.43 1.25
C ASN A 273 12.91 -16.77 2.44
N LYS A 274 13.15 -15.82 3.35
CA LYS A 274 14.03 -15.98 4.51
C LYS A 274 13.24 -16.07 5.80
N LEU A 275 13.59 -17.06 6.60
CA LEU A 275 13.21 -17.17 8.00
C LEU A 275 14.52 -17.26 8.79
N ASP A 276 15.02 -16.11 9.23
CA ASP A 276 16.32 -15.94 9.87
C ASP A 276 16.20 -15.32 11.29
N ALA A 277 17.34 -15.10 11.94
CA ALA A 277 17.37 -14.57 13.30
C ALA A 277 16.85 -13.13 13.39
N ASP A 278 17.00 -12.31 12.34
CA ASP A 278 16.47 -10.94 12.31
C ASP A 278 14.94 -10.97 12.23
N LEU A 279 14.36 -11.84 11.41
CA LEU A 279 12.90 -12.05 11.38
C LEU A 279 12.38 -12.45 12.77
N VAL A 280 13.03 -13.38 13.46
CA VAL A 280 12.62 -13.83 14.81
C VAL A 280 12.74 -12.68 15.82
N ALA A 281 13.82 -11.89 15.76
CA ALA A 281 13.99 -10.71 16.61
C ALA A 281 12.88 -9.67 16.35
N ALA A 282 12.56 -9.41 15.08
CA ALA A 282 11.49 -8.50 14.67
C ALA A 282 10.10 -9.00 15.09
N ALA A 283 9.83 -10.31 15.00
CA ALA A 283 8.60 -10.91 15.53
C ALA A 283 8.51 -10.73 17.07
N LYS A 284 9.61 -10.93 17.79
CA LYS A 284 9.67 -10.69 19.24
C LYS A 284 9.41 -9.24 19.63
N GLU A 285 9.97 -8.29 18.89
CA GLU A 285 9.71 -6.86 19.07
C GLU A 285 8.24 -6.51 18.78
N THR A 286 7.68 -7.06 17.71
CA THR A 286 6.25 -6.92 17.36
C THR A 286 5.35 -7.46 18.49
N ALA A 287 5.67 -8.64 19.01
CA ALA A 287 4.92 -9.25 20.11
C ALA A 287 4.92 -8.35 21.35
N LYS A 288 6.09 -7.80 21.69
CA LYS A 288 6.22 -6.87 22.82
C LYS A 288 5.45 -5.58 22.60
N ALA A 289 5.52 -5.00 21.40
CA ALA A 289 4.83 -3.74 21.07
C ALA A 289 3.30 -3.87 21.12
N ASN A 290 2.78 -5.02 20.69
CA ASN A 290 1.35 -5.33 20.67
C ASN A 290 0.88 -6.09 21.93
N GLU A 291 1.75 -6.36 22.90
CA GLU A 291 1.47 -7.22 24.06
C GLU A 291 0.88 -8.60 23.66
N ALA A 292 1.27 -9.14 22.51
CA ALA A 292 0.75 -10.41 22.00
C ALA A 292 1.54 -11.61 22.54
N ASP A 293 0.84 -12.68 22.91
CA ASP A 293 1.44 -13.95 23.30
C ASP A 293 1.82 -14.77 22.06
N LEU A 294 1.01 -14.65 21.01
CA LEU A 294 1.10 -15.40 19.77
C LEU A 294 1.06 -14.45 18.56
N ILE A 295 1.91 -14.72 17.57
CA ILE A 295 1.90 -14.03 16.28
C ILE A 295 1.71 -15.06 15.17
N VAL A 296 0.69 -14.85 14.34
CA VAL A 296 0.54 -15.56 13.07
C VAL A 296 1.09 -14.70 11.95
N PHE A 297 2.01 -15.25 11.18
CA PHE A 297 2.60 -14.62 10.00
C PHE A 297 2.85 -15.67 8.93
N GLY A 298 3.25 -15.25 7.74
CA GLY A 298 3.42 -16.18 6.64
C GLY A 298 3.53 -15.51 5.30
N ALA A 299 3.58 -16.32 4.26
CA ALA A 299 3.70 -15.80 2.92
C ALA A 299 2.93 -16.62 1.90
N LEU A 300 2.47 -15.91 0.87
CA LEU A 300 1.76 -16.44 -0.26
C LEU A 300 2.73 -16.70 -1.40
N SER A 301 2.56 -17.84 -2.06
CA SER A 301 3.28 -18.21 -3.27
C SER A 301 2.28 -18.72 -4.32
N LYS A 302 2.66 -18.65 -5.59
CA LYS A 302 1.88 -19.30 -6.64
C LYS A 302 2.05 -20.81 -6.56
N ASP A 303 0.94 -21.53 -6.67
CA ASP A 303 0.91 -22.99 -6.68
C ASP A 303 -0.02 -23.47 -7.80
N GLY A 304 0.56 -23.90 -8.92
CA GLY A 304 -0.19 -24.21 -10.14
C GLY A 304 -1.02 -23.03 -10.65
N LYS A 305 -2.35 -23.19 -10.66
CA LYS A 305 -3.32 -22.14 -11.03
C LYS A 305 -3.85 -21.35 -9.83
N GLY A 306 -3.43 -21.70 -8.62
CA GLY A 306 -3.88 -21.10 -7.37
C GLY A 306 -2.73 -20.44 -6.61
N LEU A 307 -2.99 -20.22 -5.33
CA LEU A 307 -2.08 -19.70 -4.34
C LEU A 307 -1.89 -20.75 -3.25
N ALA A 308 -0.69 -20.79 -2.68
CA ALA A 308 -0.42 -21.51 -1.46
C ALA A 308 0.02 -20.54 -0.36
N LEU A 309 -0.44 -20.78 0.86
CA LEU A 309 -0.08 -20.05 2.07
C LEU A 309 0.81 -20.95 2.95
N ASP A 310 2.04 -20.49 3.17
CA ASP A 310 2.93 -21.02 4.20
C ASP A 310 2.76 -20.18 5.48
N THR A 311 2.10 -20.74 6.49
CA THR A 311 1.79 -20.07 7.76
C THR A 311 2.73 -20.51 8.87
N PHE A 312 3.11 -19.55 9.72
CA PHE A 312 3.96 -19.76 10.88
C PHE A 312 3.33 -19.13 12.12
N LEU A 313 3.56 -19.78 13.25
CA LEU A 313 3.24 -19.29 14.58
C LEU A 313 4.54 -18.94 15.30
N PHE A 314 4.66 -17.72 15.80
CA PHE A 314 5.68 -17.33 16.76
C PHE A 314 5.07 -17.23 18.16
N THR A 315 5.75 -17.82 19.16
CA THR A 315 5.33 -17.78 20.57
C THR A 315 6.24 -16.84 21.36
N ALA A 316 5.69 -15.76 21.91
CA ALA A 316 6.48 -14.70 22.56
C ALA A 316 7.26 -15.18 23.79
N ALA A 317 6.69 -16.12 24.55
CA ALA A 317 7.28 -16.64 25.78
C ALA A 317 8.58 -17.43 25.54
N THR A 318 8.61 -18.25 24.49
CA THR A 318 9.77 -19.11 24.19
C THR A 318 10.65 -18.56 23.06
N GLY A 319 10.09 -17.71 22.19
CA GLY A 319 10.75 -17.27 20.97
C GLY A 319 10.71 -18.31 19.84
N ASP A 320 9.98 -19.40 20.03
CA ASP A 320 9.92 -20.48 19.04
C ASP A 320 9.04 -20.11 17.85
N VAL A 321 9.46 -20.57 16.68
CA VAL A 321 8.68 -20.51 15.44
C VAL A 321 8.25 -21.92 15.05
N ARG A 322 6.97 -22.11 14.76
CA ARG A 322 6.40 -23.37 14.28
C ARG A 322 5.70 -23.16 12.94
N ARG A 323 5.88 -24.08 12.01
CA ARG A 323 5.22 -24.10 10.69
C ARG A 323 3.90 -24.83 10.80
N MET A 324 2.81 -24.18 10.45
CA MET A 324 1.47 -24.76 10.41
C MET A 324 1.22 -25.52 9.11
N ALA A 325 0.07 -26.18 9.01
CA ALA A 325 -0.36 -26.83 7.78
C ALA A 325 -0.37 -25.82 6.61
N ARG A 326 0.18 -26.23 5.46
CA ARG A 326 0.15 -25.43 4.24
C ARG A 326 -1.27 -25.46 3.66
N ALA A 327 -1.82 -24.30 3.34
CA ALA A 327 -3.12 -24.17 2.71
C ALA A 327 -2.98 -23.80 1.23
N SER A 328 -3.85 -24.33 0.36
CA SER A 328 -3.90 -23.95 -1.06
C SER A 328 -5.31 -23.56 -1.47
N PHE A 329 -5.44 -22.56 -2.33
CA PHE A 329 -6.72 -21.99 -2.76
C PHE A 329 -6.61 -21.32 -4.13
N ASP A 330 -7.73 -20.91 -4.71
CA ASP A 330 -7.73 -20.16 -5.98
C ASP A 330 -7.16 -18.74 -5.81
N THR A 331 -6.80 -18.11 -6.93
CA THR A 331 -6.19 -16.76 -6.94
C THR A 331 -7.09 -15.64 -6.44
N GLU A 332 -8.42 -15.85 -6.43
CA GLU A 332 -9.40 -14.89 -5.94
C GLU A 332 -9.75 -15.11 -4.46
N LEU A 333 -9.16 -16.13 -3.83
CA LEU A 333 -9.39 -16.57 -2.44
C LEU A 333 -10.84 -17.04 -2.19
N LEU A 334 -11.56 -17.48 -3.22
CA LEU A 334 -12.96 -17.92 -3.07
C LEU A 334 -13.06 -19.25 -2.29
N SER A 335 -12.09 -20.14 -2.46
CA SER A 335 -11.98 -21.42 -1.75
C SER A 335 -11.22 -21.32 -0.43
N ALA A 336 -10.71 -20.14 -0.06
CA ALA A 336 -9.83 -19.97 1.09
C ALA A 336 -10.56 -20.05 2.45
N GLY A 337 -11.88 -19.86 2.47
CA GLY A 337 -12.66 -19.83 3.72
C GLY A 337 -12.54 -21.11 4.55
N MET A 338 -12.71 -22.28 3.93
CA MET A 338 -12.57 -23.57 4.62
C MET A 338 -11.15 -23.81 5.15
N GLU A 339 -10.14 -23.42 4.37
CA GLU A 339 -8.74 -23.55 4.79
C GLU A 339 -8.42 -22.66 5.99
N PHE A 340 -8.91 -21.42 6.00
CA PHE A 340 -8.74 -20.52 7.14
C PHE A 340 -9.53 -20.97 8.37
N TYR A 341 -10.73 -21.51 8.20
CA TYR A 341 -11.48 -22.13 9.28
C TYR A 341 -10.70 -23.29 9.91
N ASN A 342 -10.12 -24.16 9.08
CA ASN A 342 -9.30 -25.29 9.55
C ASN A 342 -8.05 -24.81 10.29
N LEU A 343 -7.32 -23.83 9.75
CA LEU A 343 -6.14 -23.23 10.39
C LEU A 343 -6.48 -22.60 11.74
N ALA A 344 -7.56 -21.80 11.80
CA ALA A 344 -8.01 -21.17 13.02
C ALA A 344 -8.44 -22.20 14.07
N GLY A 345 -9.18 -23.23 13.65
CA GLY A 345 -9.60 -24.34 14.51
C GLY A 345 -8.43 -25.19 15.02
N GLU A 346 -7.40 -25.41 14.21
CA GLU A 346 -6.20 -26.13 14.66
C GLU A 346 -5.43 -25.34 15.71
N LEU A 347 -5.23 -24.03 15.47
CA LEU A 347 -4.59 -23.15 16.45
C LEU A 347 -5.41 -23.05 17.75
N ALA A 348 -6.74 -22.93 17.65
CA ALA A 348 -7.62 -22.91 18.82
C ALA A 348 -7.53 -24.19 19.67
N LYS A 349 -7.36 -25.36 19.03
CA LYS A 349 -7.26 -26.66 19.72
C LYS A 349 -5.88 -26.91 20.32
N LYS A 350 -4.79 -26.54 19.62
CA LYS A 350 -3.41 -26.90 19.98
C LYS A 350 -2.62 -25.75 20.62
N GLY A 351 -3.11 -24.51 20.53
CA GLY A 351 -2.44 -23.32 21.04
C GLY A 351 -1.01 -23.19 20.51
N SER A 352 -0.05 -22.90 21.40
CA SER A 352 1.37 -22.74 21.07
C SER A 352 2.06 -24.01 20.53
N GLN A 353 1.43 -25.17 20.64
CA GLN A 353 1.98 -26.45 20.16
C GLN A 353 1.54 -26.80 18.72
N VAL A 354 0.78 -25.93 18.05
CA VAL A 354 0.35 -26.18 16.66
C VAL A 354 1.55 -26.24 15.71
N GLY A 355 1.45 -27.07 14.68
CA GLY A 355 2.47 -27.21 13.64
C GLY A 355 3.79 -27.83 14.11
N GLU A 356 4.80 -27.78 13.25
CA GLU A 356 6.12 -28.39 13.46
C GLU A 356 7.17 -27.32 13.82
N PRO A 357 8.10 -27.58 14.76
CA PRO A 357 9.14 -26.61 15.12
C PRO A 357 10.09 -26.34 13.95
N VAL A 358 10.42 -25.07 13.73
CA VAL A 358 11.32 -24.62 12.65
C VAL A 358 12.69 -24.29 13.21
N ARG A 359 13.74 -24.91 12.65
CA ARG A 359 15.13 -24.53 12.93
C ARG A 359 15.54 -23.36 12.05
N VAL A 360 15.98 -22.27 12.67
CA VAL A 360 16.43 -21.04 11.99
C VAL A 360 17.95 -21.09 11.78
N PRO A 361 18.50 -20.68 10.61
CA PRO A 361 17.80 -20.14 9.45
C PRO A 361 17.11 -21.22 8.60
N SER A 362 15.99 -20.85 7.97
CA SER A 362 15.21 -21.70 7.06
C SER A 362 14.59 -20.88 5.93
N SER A 363 13.99 -21.57 4.95
CA SER A 363 13.18 -20.94 3.91
C SER A 363 11.71 -20.89 4.31
N VAL A 364 11.00 -19.86 3.85
CA VAL A 364 9.56 -19.71 4.08
C VAL A 364 8.80 -20.76 3.27
N SER A 365 9.14 -20.94 2.00
CA SER A 365 8.65 -22.01 1.14
C SER A 365 9.81 -22.83 0.61
N SER A 366 9.75 -24.13 0.84
CA SER A 366 10.73 -25.12 0.34
C SER A 366 10.47 -25.53 -1.11
N THR A 367 9.29 -25.22 -1.65
CA THR A 367 8.86 -25.58 -3.01
C THR A 367 9.12 -24.48 -4.03
N LEU A 368 9.49 -23.28 -3.58
CA LEU A 368 9.84 -22.18 -4.45
C LEU A 368 11.26 -22.33 -5.01
N VAL A 369 11.35 -22.50 -6.32
CA VAL A 369 12.55 -22.23 -7.09
C VAL A 369 12.54 -20.74 -7.44
N SER A 370 13.49 -19.97 -6.91
CA SER A 370 13.63 -18.54 -7.22
C SER A 370 13.64 -18.33 -8.73
N THR A 371 12.55 -17.81 -9.27
CA THR A 371 12.44 -17.44 -10.68
C THR A 371 12.36 -15.92 -10.73
N ALA A 372 13.24 -15.29 -11.50
CA ALA A 372 13.24 -13.84 -11.64
C ALA A 372 11.86 -13.37 -12.13
N ALA A 373 11.29 -12.37 -11.45
CA ALA A 373 10.02 -11.77 -11.86
C ALA A 373 10.15 -11.24 -13.30
N LYS A 374 9.18 -11.55 -14.15
CA LYS A 374 9.17 -11.06 -15.53
C LYS A 374 8.97 -9.54 -15.53
N THR A 375 9.81 -8.83 -16.27
CA THR A 375 9.65 -7.38 -16.46
C THR A 375 8.48 -7.12 -17.40
N SER A 376 7.48 -6.41 -16.89
CA SER A 376 6.37 -5.89 -17.70
C SER A 376 6.80 -4.62 -18.44
N GLU A 377 6.13 -4.29 -19.54
CA GLU A 377 6.39 -3.07 -20.30
C GLU A 377 5.15 -2.18 -20.34
N ALA A 378 5.33 -0.88 -20.11
CA ALA A 378 4.31 0.15 -20.28
C ALA A 378 4.87 1.34 -21.06
N ARG A 379 3.99 2.12 -21.68
CA ARG A 379 4.36 3.36 -22.37
C ARG A 379 3.93 4.56 -21.52
N TYR A 380 4.83 5.53 -21.35
CA TYR A 380 4.54 6.76 -20.61
C TYR A 380 3.34 7.51 -21.20
N GLY A 381 2.47 8.03 -20.34
CA GLY A 381 1.25 8.74 -20.73
C GLY A 381 0.06 7.85 -21.10
N ILE A 382 0.24 6.54 -21.24
CA ILE A 382 -0.85 5.59 -21.55
C ILE A 382 -1.16 4.77 -20.29
N VAL A 383 -2.24 5.15 -19.60
CA VAL A 383 -2.71 4.42 -18.41
C VAL A 383 -3.47 3.16 -18.83
N PRO A 384 -3.04 1.95 -18.42
CA PRO A 384 -3.75 0.72 -18.74
C PRO A 384 -5.21 0.76 -18.25
N GLY A 385 -6.17 0.48 -19.16
CA GLY A 385 -7.60 0.48 -18.84
C GLY A 385 -8.28 1.85 -18.86
N ALA A 386 -7.56 2.94 -19.13
CA ALA A 386 -8.18 4.17 -19.59
C ALA A 386 -8.58 3.96 -21.06
N GLU A 387 -9.87 4.00 -21.38
CA GLU A 387 -10.35 3.91 -22.76
C GLU A 387 -9.65 4.97 -23.61
N ILE A 388 -8.76 4.52 -24.50
CA ILE A 388 -8.15 5.37 -25.50
C ILE A 388 -9.23 5.55 -26.57
N GLY A 389 -9.90 6.70 -26.56
CA GLY A 389 -10.68 7.17 -27.71
C GLY A 389 -9.71 7.44 -28.86
N VAL A 390 -9.34 6.39 -29.60
CA VAL A 390 -8.73 6.52 -30.91
C VAL A 390 -9.89 6.62 -31.89
N ASP A 391 -10.24 7.83 -32.29
CA ASP A 391 -10.27 8.22 -33.69
C ASP A 391 -10.61 9.70 -33.80
N GLY A 392 -9.84 10.38 -34.64
CA GLY A 392 -10.13 11.73 -35.06
C GLY A 392 -11.37 11.72 -35.93
N ASP A 393 -12.46 12.27 -35.40
CA ASP A 393 -13.32 13.15 -36.15
C ASP A 393 -14.05 14.05 -35.17
N ALA A 394 -14.22 15.32 -35.56
CA ALA A 394 -14.92 16.30 -34.76
C ALA A 394 -16.34 15.82 -34.46
N ILE A 395 -16.60 15.44 -33.22
CA ILE A 395 -17.96 15.31 -32.72
C ILE A 395 -18.44 16.73 -32.42
N GLU A 396 -19.23 17.29 -33.34
CA GLU A 396 -20.02 18.49 -33.07
C GLU A 396 -20.81 18.30 -31.76
N PRO A 397 -20.90 19.32 -30.89
CA PRO A 397 -21.65 19.20 -29.66
C PRO A 397 -23.13 18.93 -29.97
N ALA A 398 -23.63 17.83 -29.41
CA ALA A 398 -25.03 17.43 -29.52
C ALA A 398 -25.95 18.58 -29.13
N LYS A 399 -26.89 18.91 -30.02
CA LYS A 399 -27.94 19.90 -29.76
C LYS A 399 -28.73 19.48 -28.53
N ASP A 400 -28.92 20.47 -27.66
CA ASP A 400 -29.75 20.45 -26.46
C ASP A 400 -31.21 20.13 -26.83
N GLU A 401 -31.59 18.86 -26.75
CA GLU A 401 -33.00 18.46 -26.76
C GLU A 401 -33.52 18.50 -25.33
N GLY A 402 -34.28 19.56 -25.04
CA GLY A 402 -34.93 19.80 -23.75
C GLY A 402 -35.85 18.68 -23.25
N PRO A 403 -36.49 18.88 -22.07
CA PRO A 403 -36.99 17.79 -21.24
C PRO A 403 -38.08 16.95 -21.92
N ARG A 404 -37.83 15.64 -21.99
CA ARG A 404 -38.74 14.62 -22.57
C ARG A 404 -40.08 14.61 -21.83
N LYS A 405 -41.18 14.65 -22.59
CA LYS A 405 -42.57 14.56 -22.08
C LYS A 405 -42.88 13.19 -21.46
N PRO A 406 -43.81 13.10 -20.48
CA PRO A 406 -44.16 11.83 -19.84
C PRO A 406 -44.97 10.91 -20.75
N ILE A 407 -44.73 9.62 -20.63
CA ILE A 407 -45.37 8.53 -21.37
C ILE A 407 -46.85 8.40 -20.93
N GLU A 408 -47.79 8.50 -21.87
CA GLU A 408 -49.21 8.22 -21.65
C GLU A 408 -49.45 6.74 -21.30
N GLN A 409 -50.07 6.48 -20.15
CA GLN A 409 -50.63 5.17 -19.80
C GLN A 409 -51.86 4.86 -20.66
N LYS A 410 -51.73 3.88 -21.56
CA LYS A 410 -52.87 3.30 -22.30
C LYS A 410 -53.90 2.70 -21.33
N ARG A 411 -55.12 3.26 -21.36
CA ARG A 411 -56.31 2.75 -20.66
C ARG A 411 -56.66 1.33 -21.11
N ARG A 412 -56.91 0.43 -20.15
CA ARG A 412 -57.47 -0.92 -20.38
C ARG A 412 -58.94 -0.81 -20.78
N ALA A 413 -59.34 -1.52 -21.83
CA ALA A 413 -60.74 -1.69 -22.23
C ALA A 413 -61.44 -2.78 -21.39
N PRO A 414 -62.76 -2.69 -21.15
CA PRO A 414 -63.47 -3.59 -20.24
C PRO A 414 -63.91 -4.91 -20.90
N LEU A 415 -63.92 -5.96 -20.07
CA LEU A 415 -64.37 -7.32 -20.39
C LEU A 415 -65.87 -7.35 -20.75
N ARG A 416 -66.21 -7.99 -21.89
CA ARG A 416 -67.59 -8.41 -22.20
C ARG A 416 -67.88 -9.75 -21.52
N ARG A 417 -69.01 -9.80 -20.80
CA ARG A 417 -69.63 -11.02 -20.27
C ARG A 417 -70.19 -11.86 -21.42
N GLN A 418 -69.92 -13.17 -21.39
CA GLN A 418 -70.89 -14.24 -21.64
C GLN A 418 -70.61 -15.38 -20.67
#